data_AF-A0A9P0D489-F1
#
_entry.id   AF-A0A9P0D489-F1
#
_cell.length_a   1.000
_cell.length_b   1.000
_cell.length_c   1.000
_cell.angle_alpha   90.00
_cell.angle_beta   90.00
_cell.angle_gamma   90.00
#
_symmetry.space_group_name_H-M   'P 1'
#
loop_
_entity.id
_entity.type
_entity.pdbx_description
1 polymer ?
#
loop_
_entity_poly.entity_id
_entity_poly.type
_entity_poly.pdbx_seq_one_letter_code
_entity_poly.pdbx_strand_id
1 'polypeptide(L)'
;MNTITNEIPYKIDHIKEQEAYHFKIENVYDPSKFWVVLHIKERNAYENYLTQFYSVQKMSMAQYHLKKYSTCIVCRASKYYRAIILPSILPDMKKLRVFLIDYGQTVNVGIDDVYYIFKKHCSVPRFTIRACLAYISPKNQKEPWNSTDLLKFLELLSDREIYGTVEEIDKEQKILFLDLFGVKNNIQLSINSLMVQTGIGSYSKLVQNPNHKISKYKRMVKYMNLIPTFNALEKGIVPCSLWEKNLLKEIPLDLLYKQYYKYQDAKSHILDILKK
;
A
#
# COMPACT_ATOMS: atom_id res chain seq x y z
N MET A 1 5.40 -22.57 -25.44
CA MET A 1 4.80 -21.26 -25.77
C MET A 1 4.89 -20.39 -24.52
N ASN A 2 5.82 -19.43 -24.48
CA ASN A 2 5.93 -18.51 -23.35
C ASN A 2 4.74 -17.55 -23.38
N THR A 3 3.76 -17.78 -22.51
CA THR A 3 2.76 -16.77 -22.15
C THR A 3 3.49 -15.58 -21.56
N ILE A 4 3.74 -14.56 -22.38
CA ILE A 4 4.25 -13.29 -21.91
C ILE A 4 3.12 -12.67 -21.10
N THR A 5 3.21 -12.76 -19.78
CA THR A 5 2.27 -12.09 -18.89
C THR A 5 2.44 -10.58 -19.08
N ASN A 6 1.34 -9.83 -19.15
CA ASN A 6 1.37 -8.34 -19.09
C ASN A 6 1.70 -7.85 -17.66
N GLU A 7 2.42 -8.66 -16.90
CA GLU A 7 2.78 -8.42 -15.52
C GLU A 7 4.00 -7.49 -15.49
N ILE A 8 3.88 -6.40 -14.72
CA ILE A 8 4.97 -5.45 -14.57
C ILE A 8 6.01 -6.05 -13.63
N PRO A 9 7.29 -6.16 -14.03
CA PRO A 9 8.32 -6.69 -13.16
C PRO A 9 8.44 -5.90 -11.85
N TYR A 10 8.61 -6.61 -10.73
CA TYR A 10 8.83 -6.00 -9.42
C TYR A 10 10.21 -6.41 -8.90
N LYS A 11 11.20 -5.55 -9.17
CA LYS A 11 12.61 -5.81 -8.82
C LYS A 11 13.03 -5.05 -7.57
N ILE A 12 13.52 -5.78 -6.57
CA ILE A 12 14.17 -5.22 -5.39
C ILE A 12 15.58 -5.81 -5.15
N ASP A 13 16.05 -6.66 -6.06
CA ASP A 13 17.21 -7.54 -5.82
C ASP A 13 18.55 -6.81 -5.73
N HIS A 14 18.58 -5.53 -6.12
CA HIS A 14 19.76 -4.66 -6.03
C HIS A 14 19.86 -3.93 -4.68
N ILE A 15 18.83 -4.01 -3.84
CA ILE A 15 18.78 -3.37 -2.53
C ILE A 15 19.34 -4.36 -1.51
N LYS A 16 20.20 -3.86 -0.63
CA LYS A 16 20.85 -4.66 0.41
C LYS A 16 20.41 -4.19 1.79
N GLU A 17 20.31 -5.15 2.69
CA GLU A 17 20.15 -4.88 4.11
C GLU A 17 21.38 -4.13 4.64
N GLN A 18 21.16 -3.32 5.67
CA GLN A 18 22.14 -2.49 6.36
C GLN A 18 22.78 -1.39 5.50
N GLU A 19 22.29 -1.16 4.27
CA GLU A 19 22.66 -0.02 3.45
C GLU A 19 21.62 1.11 3.57
N ALA A 20 22.11 2.35 3.45
CA ALA A 20 21.29 3.55 3.47
C ALA A 20 21.05 4.08 2.05
N TYR A 21 19.82 4.53 1.80
CA TYR A 21 19.43 5.06 0.50
C TYR A 21 18.61 6.35 0.64
N HIS A 22 18.64 7.18 -0.41
CA HIS A 22 17.73 8.32 -0.55
C HIS A 22 16.41 7.84 -1.15
N PHE A 23 15.31 8.02 -0.42
CA PHE A 23 13.98 7.61 -0.84
C PHE A 23 13.06 8.81 -1.05
N LYS A 24 12.20 8.72 -2.07
CA LYS A 24 10.97 9.52 -2.11
C LYS A 24 9.82 8.70 -1.55
N ILE A 25 9.11 9.21 -0.55
CA ILE A 25 7.83 8.63 -0.12
C ILE A 25 6.74 9.03 -1.13
N GLU A 26 6.10 8.06 -1.77
CA GLU A 26 5.18 8.31 -2.88
C GLU A 26 3.71 8.22 -2.46
N ASN A 27 3.36 7.21 -1.66
CA ASN A 27 2.03 7.08 -1.08
C ASN A 27 2.11 6.44 0.31
N VAL A 28 1.21 6.82 1.22
CA VAL A 28 1.18 6.32 2.61
C VAL A 28 -0.23 5.87 2.95
N TYR A 29 -0.37 4.60 3.31
CA TYR A 29 -1.59 4.09 3.94
C TYR A 29 -1.52 4.27 5.47
N ASP A 30 -0.43 3.79 6.07
CA ASP A 30 -0.08 3.96 7.48
C ASP A 30 1.44 3.75 7.69
N PRO A 31 2.01 3.98 8.89
CA PRO A 31 3.44 3.76 9.14
C PRO A 31 3.95 2.33 8.89
N SER A 32 3.06 1.33 8.83
CA SER A 32 3.42 -0.04 8.46
C SER A 32 3.24 -0.32 6.97
N LYS A 33 2.63 0.60 6.20
CA LYS A 33 2.28 0.44 4.79
C LYS A 33 2.42 1.76 4.02
N PHE A 34 3.54 1.90 3.35
CA PHE A 34 3.77 3.00 2.41
C PHE A 34 4.57 2.51 1.20
N TRP A 35 4.66 3.35 0.19
CA TRP A 35 5.39 3.07 -1.04
C TRP A 35 6.49 4.11 -1.22
N VAL A 36 7.69 3.64 -1.56
CA VAL A 36 8.88 4.47 -1.77
C VAL A 36 9.43 4.30 -3.18
N VAL A 37 10.13 5.33 -3.67
CA VAL A 37 10.88 5.29 -4.94
C VAL A 37 12.34 5.57 -4.64
N LEU A 38 13.22 4.67 -5.09
CA LEU A 38 14.68 4.82 -5.00
C LEU A 38 15.24 5.61 -6.20
N HIS A 39 14.86 5.20 -7.41
CA HIS A 39 15.33 5.78 -8.68
C HIS A 39 14.42 6.96 -9.09
N ILE A 40 14.48 8.05 -8.33
CA ILE A 40 13.55 9.19 -8.44
C ILE A 40 13.66 9.88 -9.81
N LYS A 41 14.89 10.08 -10.30
CA LYS A 41 15.15 10.76 -11.58
C LYS A 41 14.64 9.93 -12.75
N GLU A 42 14.87 8.63 -12.72
CA GLU A 42 14.42 7.66 -13.71
C GLU A 42 12.89 7.57 -13.73
N ARG A 43 12.23 7.55 -12.56
CA ARG A 43 10.76 7.58 -12.47
C ARG A 43 10.19 8.85 -13.09
N ASN A 44 10.78 10.02 -12.78
CA ASN A 44 10.37 11.30 -13.38
C ASN A 44 10.57 11.32 -14.90
N ALA A 45 11.74 10.87 -15.38
CA ALA A 45 12.04 10.78 -16.81
C ALA A 45 11.06 9.85 -17.54
N TYR A 46 10.71 8.72 -16.91
CA TYR A 46 9.76 7.77 -17.47
C TYR A 46 8.33 8.32 -17.50
N GLU A 47 7.87 9.04 -16.47
CA GLU A 47 6.59 9.76 -16.48
C GLU A 47 6.50 10.75 -17.65
N ASN A 48 7.57 11.53 -17.86
CA ASN A 48 7.65 12.48 -18.97
C ASN A 48 7.62 11.77 -20.33
N TYR A 49 8.39 10.69 -20.46
CA TYR A 49 8.41 9.86 -21.67
C TYR A 49 7.03 9.25 -21.97
N LEU A 50 6.35 8.66 -20.97
CA LEU A 50 5.00 8.13 -21.14
C LEU A 50 4.05 9.24 -21.58
N THR A 51 4.13 10.41 -20.95
CA THR A 51 3.25 11.54 -21.26
C THR A 51 3.45 12.01 -22.70
N GLN A 52 4.70 12.19 -23.14
CA GLN A 52 5.00 12.54 -24.52
C GLN A 52 4.54 11.46 -25.50
N PHE A 53 4.85 10.19 -25.22
CA PHE A 53 4.50 9.07 -26.10
C PHE A 53 2.99 8.93 -26.27
N TYR A 54 2.23 8.87 -25.18
CA TYR A 54 0.78 8.65 -25.22
C TYR A 54 -0.02 9.91 -25.56
N SER A 55 0.58 11.10 -25.53
CA SER A 55 -0.07 12.28 -26.11
C SER A 55 -0.30 12.15 -27.63
N VAL A 56 0.55 11.37 -28.31
CA VAL A 56 0.50 11.14 -29.77
C VAL A 56 0.02 9.72 -30.11
N GLN A 57 0.57 8.70 -29.44
CA GLN A 57 0.35 7.29 -29.74
C GLN A 57 -0.55 6.61 -28.70
N LYS A 58 -1.77 7.11 -28.53
CA LYS A 58 -2.79 6.50 -27.67
C LYS A 58 -3.81 5.70 -28.46
N MET A 59 -4.23 4.59 -27.87
CA MET A 59 -5.33 3.76 -28.36
C MET A 59 -6.27 3.52 -27.19
N SER A 60 -7.47 4.11 -27.25
CA SER A 60 -8.48 3.96 -26.19
C SER A 60 -8.89 2.50 -26.04
N MET A 61 -9.08 2.05 -24.81
CA MET A 61 -9.62 0.73 -24.56
C MET A 61 -11.13 0.75 -24.66
N ALA A 62 -11.69 -0.15 -25.46
CA ALA A 62 -13.13 -0.33 -25.49
C ALA A 62 -13.66 -0.83 -24.14
N GLN A 63 -14.89 -0.43 -23.78
CA GLN A 63 -15.46 -0.72 -22.46
C GLN A 63 -15.49 -2.22 -22.11
N TYR A 64 -15.80 -3.08 -23.09
CA TYR A 64 -15.83 -4.54 -22.91
C TYR A 64 -14.44 -5.18 -22.70
N HIS A 65 -13.36 -4.44 -22.95
CA HIS A 65 -11.98 -4.84 -22.66
C HIS A 65 -11.48 -4.37 -21.29
N LEU A 66 -12.26 -3.59 -20.53
CA LEU A 66 -11.92 -3.13 -19.18
C LEU A 66 -12.05 -4.25 -18.14
N LYS A 67 -11.17 -5.25 -18.23
CA LYS A 67 -11.15 -6.40 -17.34
C LYS A 67 -10.37 -6.09 -16.07
N LYS A 68 -10.94 -6.42 -14.91
CA LYS A 68 -10.24 -6.33 -13.61
C LYS A 68 -8.86 -7.01 -13.68
N TYR A 69 -7.90 -6.39 -13.01
CA TYR A 69 -6.50 -6.76 -12.95
C TYR A 69 -5.72 -6.69 -14.27
N SER A 70 -6.29 -6.10 -15.32
CA SER A 70 -5.55 -5.83 -16.55
C SER A 70 -4.67 -4.59 -16.39
N THR A 71 -3.44 -4.68 -16.89
CA THR A 71 -2.51 -3.55 -17.00
C THR A 71 -2.95 -2.63 -18.14
N CYS A 72 -2.93 -1.32 -17.90
CA CYS A 72 -3.34 -0.30 -18.83
C CYS A 72 -2.55 1.00 -18.63
N ILE A 73 -2.87 1.99 -19.46
CA ILE A 73 -2.41 3.37 -19.31
C ILE A 73 -3.62 4.23 -19.00
N VAL A 74 -3.48 5.17 -18.07
CA VAL A 74 -4.53 6.13 -17.75
C VAL A 74 -4.05 7.55 -17.93
N CYS A 75 -4.90 8.41 -18.49
CA CYS A 75 -4.66 9.85 -18.53
C CYS A 75 -5.29 10.53 -17.30
N ARG A 76 -4.53 11.39 -16.63
CA ARG A 76 -5.05 12.22 -15.54
C ARG A 76 -4.31 13.55 -15.53
N ALA A 77 -5.06 14.65 -15.61
CA ALA A 77 -4.51 16.00 -15.68
C ALA A 77 -3.41 16.12 -16.76
N SER A 78 -3.71 15.64 -17.97
CA SER A 78 -2.80 15.66 -19.13
C SER A 78 -1.48 14.89 -18.98
N LYS A 79 -1.38 14.01 -17.98
CA LYS A 79 -0.25 13.11 -17.76
C LYS A 79 -0.68 11.65 -17.86
N TYR A 80 0.23 10.78 -18.27
CA TYR A 80 -0.04 9.38 -18.52
C TYR A 80 0.69 8.46 -17.56
N TYR A 81 -0.03 7.48 -17.01
CA TYR A 81 0.45 6.62 -15.94
C TYR A 81 0.18 5.15 -16.24
N ARG A 82 1.07 4.25 -15.84
CA ARG A 82 0.80 2.81 -15.85
C ARG A 82 -0.10 2.45 -14.69
N ALA A 83 -1.15 1.69 -14.97
CA ALA A 83 -2.15 1.34 -13.98
C ALA A 83 -2.65 -0.10 -14.11
N ILE A 84 -3.17 -0.64 -13.01
CA ILE A 84 -3.94 -1.90 -12.98
C ILE A 84 -5.40 -1.55 -12.72
N ILE A 85 -6.30 -2.09 -13.54
CA ILE A 85 -7.75 -1.95 -13.32
C ILE A 85 -8.13 -2.71 -12.05
N LEU A 86 -8.81 -2.04 -11.12
CA LEU A 86 -9.27 -2.65 -9.87
C LEU A 86 -10.76 -3.00 -9.94
N PRO A 87 -11.23 -3.94 -9.11
CA PRO A 87 -12.66 -4.09 -8.85
C PRO A 87 -13.24 -2.77 -8.32
N SER A 88 -14.41 -2.37 -8.82
CA SER A 88 -15.11 -1.25 -8.22
C SER A 88 -15.83 -1.70 -6.95
N ILE A 89 -15.66 -0.95 -5.86
CA ILE A 89 -16.40 -1.17 -4.61
C ILE A 89 -17.82 -0.58 -4.72
N LEU A 90 -18.00 0.46 -5.54
CA LEU A 90 -19.28 1.08 -5.85
C LEU A 90 -19.40 1.24 -7.38
N PRO A 91 -20.42 0.69 -8.04
CA PRO A 91 -20.56 0.79 -9.49
C PRO A 91 -20.92 2.22 -9.89
N ASP A 92 -19.92 2.98 -10.38
CA ASP A 92 -20.13 4.21 -11.16
C ASP A 92 -19.92 3.85 -12.63
N MET A 93 -20.97 3.97 -13.44
CA MET A 93 -20.94 3.59 -14.85
C MET A 93 -19.96 4.41 -15.70
N LYS A 94 -19.45 5.54 -15.18
CA LYS A 94 -18.53 6.44 -15.89
C LYS A 94 -17.10 6.46 -15.33
N LYS A 95 -16.86 5.85 -14.17
CA LYS A 95 -15.56 5.88 -13.51
C LYS A 95 -15.04 4.48 -13.21
N LEU A 96 -13.72 4.36 -13.32
CA LEU A 96 -12.99 3.15 -13.02
C LEU A 96 -12.01 3.41 -11.88
N ARG A 97 -11.96 2.47 -10.93
CA ARG A 97 -10.90 2.44 -9.91
C ARG A 97 -9.66 1.77 -10.49
N VAL A 98 -8.51 2.43 -10.36
CA VAL A 98 -7.24 1.93 -10.87
C VAL A 98 -6.13 2.11 -9.84
N PHE A 99 -5.15 1.21 -9.84
CA PHE A 99 -3.94 1.30 -9.04
C PHE A 99 -2.77 1.78 -9.91
N LEU A 100 -2.23 2.95 -9.60
CA LEU A 100 -1.07 3.53 -10.28
C LEU A 100 0.20 2.82 -9.82
N ILE A 101 0.73 1.94 -10.67
CA ILE A 101 1.74 0.93 -10.30
C ILE A 101 3.07 1.59 -9.89
N ASP A 102 3.38 2.74 -10.49
CA ASP A 102 4.58 3.52 -10.25
C ASP A 102 4.43 4.58 -9.14
N TYR A 103 3.26 4.62 -8.49
CA TYR A 103 2.94 5.58 -7.43
C TYR A 103 2.41 4.93 -6.14
N GLY A 104 2.06 3.64 -6.20
CA GLY A 104 1.53 2.94 -5.02
C GLY A 104 0.15 3.44 -4.61
N GLN A 105 -0.55 4.15 -5.50
CA GLN A 105 -1.75 4.92 -5.20
C GLN A 105 -2.95 4.38 -5.98
N THR A 106 -4.10 4.30 -5.31
CA THR A 106 -5.39 4.03 -5.96
C THR A 106 -6.12 5.32 -6.26
N VAL A 107 -6.64 5.46 -7.47
CA VAL A 107 -7.40 6.63 -7.93
C VAL A 107 -8.64 6.20 -8.73
N ASN A 108 -9.58 7.13 -8.88
CA ASN A 108 -10.70 6.97 -9.82
C ASN A 108 -10.41 7.81 -11.08
N VAL A 109 -10.61 7.21 -12.25
CA VAL A 109 -10.44 7.85 -13.57
C VAL A 109 -11.69 7.68 -14.41
N GLY A 110 -11.89 8.53 -15.42
CA GLY A 110 -12.94 8.32 -16.41
C GLY A 110 -12.67 7.07 -17.23
N ILE A 111 -13.72 6.38 -17.66
CA ILE A 111 -13.57 5.22 -18.56
C ILE A 111 -12.92 5.64 -19.89
N ASP A 112 -13.20 6.85 -20.36
CA ASP A 112 -12.64 7.41 -21.61
C ASP A 112 -11.15 7.81 -21.49
N ASP A 113 -10.63 7.82 -20.26
CA ASP A 113 -9.23 8.13 -19.95
C ASP A 113 -8.35 6.87 -19.88
N VAL A 114 -8.85 5.71 -20.33
CA VAL A 114 -8.11 4.44 -20.26
C VAL A 114 -7.67 3.96 -21.64
N TYR A 115 -6.38 3.63 -21.76
CA TYR A 115 -5.68 3.30 -23.00
C TYR A 115 -4.90 1.98 -22.88
N TYR A 116 -4.66 1.33 -24.01
CA TYR A 116 -3.85 0.12 -24.06
C TYR A 116 -2.39 0.43 -23.71
N ILE A 117 -1.78 -0.45 -22.91
CA ILE A 117 -0.34 -0.41 -22.66
C ILE A 117 0.42 -1.11 -23.80
N PHE A 118 1.50 -0.48 -24.27
CA PHE A 118 2.40 -1.11 -25.24
C PHE A 118 3.32 -2.09 -24.52
N LYS A 119 3.60 -3.24 -25.15
CA LYS A 119 4.43 -4.31 -24.57
C LYS A 119 5.80 -3.83 -24.06
N LYS A 120 6.45 -2.91 -24.77
CA LYS A 120 7.73 -2.30 -24.36
C LYS A 120 7.64 -1.51 -23.05
N HIS A 121 6.46 -1.00 -22.69
CA HIS A 121 6.24 -0.31 -21.42
C HIS A 121 5.88 -1.28 -20.28
N CYS A 122 5.50 -2.53 -20.62
CA CYS A 122 5.34 -3.60 -19.63
C CYS A 122 6.68 -4.17 -19.14
N SER A 123 7.72 -4.16 -19.99
CA SER A 123 9.04 -4.69 -19.63
C SER A 123 9.83 -3.81 -18.66
N VAL A 124 9.46 -2.54 -18.51
CA VAL A 124 10.06 -1.64 -17.52
C VAL A 124 9.57 -2.06 -16.13
N PRO A 125 10.44 -2.32 -15.14
CA PRO A 125 10.00 -2.62 -13.78
C PRO A 125 9.16 -1.48 -13.19
N ARG A 126 8.32 -1.79 -12.19
CA ARG A 126 7.66 -0.73 -11.42
C ARG A 126 8.66 0.07 -10.61
N PHE A 127 8.40 1.36 -10.44
CA PHE A 127 9.31 2.24 -9.68
C PHE A 127 9.07 2.26 -8.17
N THR A 128 7.84 1.99 -7.73
CA THR A 128 7.54 1.96 -6.29
C THR A 128 7.85 0.62 -5.67
N ILE A 129 8.34 0.69 -4.45
CA ILE A 129 8.64 -0.44 -3.58
C ILE A 129 7.82 -0.28 -2.31
N ARG A 130 7.23 -1.38 -1.85
CA ARG A 130 6.48 -1.46 -0.58
C ARG A 130 7.45 -1.31 0.58
N ALA A 131 7.07 -0.52 1.57
CA ALA A 131 7.90 -0.24 2.73
C ALA A 131 7.09 -0.15 4.02
N CYS A 132 7.74 -0.53 5.12
CA CYS A 132 7.23 -0.52 6.48
C CYS A 132 8.27 0.11 7.39
N LEU A 133 7.87 0.91 8.38
CA LEU A 133 8.81 1.34 9.42
C LEU A 133 9.29 0.12 10.19
N ALA A 134 10.61 -0.06 10.27
CA ALA A 134 11.24 -1.13 11.01
C ALA A 134 10.96 -0.98 12.51
N TYR A 135 10.69 -2.11 13.17
CA TYR A 135 10.59 -2.24 14.62
C TYR A 135 9.54 -1.37 15.32
N ILE A 136 8.60 -0.77 14.59
CA ILE A 136 7.55 0.10 15.15
C ILE A 136 6.17 -0.49 14.98
N SER A 137 5.35 -0.31 16.01
CA SER A 137 3.93 -0.69 16.04
C SER A 137 3.09 0.43 16.67
N PRO A 138 1.76 0.43 16.47
CA PRO A 138 0.87 1.32 17.19
C PRO A 138 1.07 1.20 18.71
N LYS A 139 0.86 2.29 19.44
CA LYS A 139 0.99 2.31 20.91
C LYS A 139 0.15 1.21 21.57
N ASN A 140 -1.08 1.02 21.09
CA ASN A 140 -1.90 -0.13 21.43
C ASN A 140 -1.79 -1.18 20.32
N GLN A 141 -0.93 -2.19 20.50
CA GLN A 141 -0.71 -3.25 19.50
C GLN A 141 -1.95 -4.11 19.20
N LYS A 142 -3.02 -3.98 20.00
CA LYS A 142 -4.31 -4.63 19.73
C LYS A 142 -5.13 -3.88 18.68
N GLU A 143 -4.73 -2.67 18.31
CA GLU A 143 -5.41 -1.81 17.35
C GLU A 143 -4.51 -1.50 16.14
N PRO A 144 -5.08 -1.25 14.95
CA PRO A 144 -4.31 -0.73 13.83
C PRO A 144 -3.95 0.75 14.07
N TRP A 145 -3.03 1.28 13.26
CA TRP A 145 -2.79 2.72 13.20
C TRP A 145 -4.09 3.48 12.90
N ASN A 146 -4.31 4.57 13.62
CA ASN A 146 -5.46 5.45 13.39
C ASN A 146 -5.05 6.68 12.55
N SER A 147 -6.04 7.49 12.16
CA SER A 147 -5.79 8.67 11.32
C SER A 147 -4.97 9.75 12.01
N THR A 148 -5.06 9.89 13.34
CA THR A 148 -4.24 10.84 14.10
C THR A 148 -2.77 10.43 14.07
N ASP A 149 -2.47 9.14 14.21
CA ASP A 149 -1.10 8.62 14.11
C ASP A 149 -0.54 8.79 12.69
N LEU A 150 -1.37 8.55 11.67
CA LEU A 150 -1.01 8.79 10.27
C LEU A 150 -0.68 10.27 10.03
N LEU A 151 -1.51 11.20 10.50
CA LEU A 151 -1.27 12.64 10.31
C LEU A 151 0.06 13.06 10.91
N LYS A 152 0.36 12.63 12.14
CA LYS A 152 1.65 12.93 12.79
C LYS A 152 2.82 12.30 12.03
N PHE A 153 2.67 11.08 11.51
CA PHE A 153 3.70 10.48 10.67
C PHE A 153 3.94 11.29 9.39
N LEU A 154 2.87 11.77 8.73
CA LEU A 154 2.99 12.62 7.55
C LEU A 154 3.65 13.97 7.88
N GLU A 155 3.36 14.57 9.03
CA GLU A 155 4.04 15.78 9.52
C GLU A 155 5.55 15.54 9.71
N LEU A 156 5.94 14.37 10.23
CA LEU A 156 7.36 14.00 10.37
C LEU A 156 8.08 13.82 9.03
N LEU A 157 7.36 13.43 7.97
CA LEU A 157 7.89 13.30 6.61
C LEU A 157 7.94 14.63 5.84
N SER A 158 7.15 15.62 6.24
CA SER A 158 6.94 16.86 5.48
C SER A 158 8.15 17.79 5.53
N ASP A 159 8.44 18.46 4.40
CA ASP A 159 9.54 19.42 4.22
C ASP A 159 10.93 18.88 4.59
N ARG A 160 11.20 17.61 4.26
CA ARG A 160 12.46 16.92 4.54
C ARG A 160 12.92 16.08 3.36
N GLU A 161 14.24 15.98 3.20
CA GLU A 161 14.82 14.87 2.44
C GLU A 161 14.75 13.61 3.29
N ILE A 162 14.32 12.49 2.70
CA ILE A 162 14.11 11.24 3.42
C ILE A 162 15.16 10.23 3.00
N TYR A 163 16.07 9.93 3.91
CA TYR A 163 16.99 8.81 3.78
C TYR A 163 16.43 7.63 4.58
N GLY A 164 16.89 6.41 4.32
CA GLY A 164 16.51 5.28 5.13
C GLY A 164 17.53 4.16 5.06
N THR A 165 17.80 3.54 6.21
CA THR A 165 18.54 2.29 6.29
C THR A 165 17.58 1.13 6.11
N VAL A 166 17.96 0.16 5.29
CA VAL A 166 17.18 -1.06 5.08
C VAL A 166 17.54 -2.06 6.18
N GLU A 167 16.71 -2.14 7.20
CA GLU A 167 16.96 -3.04 8.34
C GLU A 167 16.76 -4.51 7.96
N GLU A 168 15.72 -4.79 7.17
CA GLU A 168 15.33 -6.14 6.78
C GLU A 168 14.58 -6.12 5.43
N ILE A 169 14.71 -7.20 4.64
CA ILE A 169 14.00 -7.34 3.36
C ILE A 169 13.14 -8.62 3.35
N ASP A 170 11.82 -8.45 3.25
CA ASP A 170 10.95 -9.56 2.87
C ASP A 170 10.98 -9.72 1.34
N LYS A 171 11.80 -10.67 0.86
CA LYS A 171 11.97 -10.95 -0.57
C LYS A 171 10.75 -11.61 -1.22
N GLU A 172 9.89 -12.27 -0.45
CA GLU A 172 8.70 -12.94 -0.95
C GLU A 172 7.59 -11.92 -1.19
N GLN A 173 7.28 -11.12 -0.18
CA GLN A 173 6.26 -10.06 -0.26
C GLN A 173 6.76 -8.77 -0.88
N LYS A 174 8.07 -8.69 -1.17
CA LYS A 174 8.77 -7.53 -1.73
C LYS A 174 8.58 -6.27 -0.87
N ILE A 175 8.86 -6.38 0.42
CA ILE A 175 8.71 -5.30 1.42
C ILE A 175 10.08 -4.96 2.00
N LEU A 176 10.38 -3.66 2.09
CA LEU A 176 11.53 -3.16 2.84
C LEU A 176 11.09 -2.72 4.24
N PHE A 177 11.82 -3.14 5.27
CA PHE A 177 11.69 -2.61 6.62
C PHE A 177 12.75 -1.53 6.81
N LEU A 178 12.30 -0.30 7.07
CA LEU A 178 13.16 0.88 7.03
C LEU A 178 13.26 1.59 8.38
N ASP A 179 14.48 1.96 8.78
CA ASP A 179 14.68 3.10 9.69
C ASP A 179 14.82 4.36 8.83
N LEU A 180 13.82 5.25 8.91
CA LEU A 180 13.81 6.48 8.11
C LEU A 180 14.45 7.63 8.86
N PHE A 181 15.22 8.44 8.13
CA PHE A 181 15.85 9.65 8.61
C PHE A 181 15.37 10.85 7.80
N GLY A 182 14.79 11.83 8.48
CA GLY A 182 14.48 13.12 7.88
C GLY A 182 15.65 14.09 8.08
N VAL A 183 16.14 14.70 7.00
CA VAL A 183 17.15 15.75 7.06
C VAL A 183 16.48 17.11 6.89
N LYS A 184 16.64 17.99 7.88
CA LYS A 184 16.20 19.41 7.84
C LYS A 184 17.27 20.29 8.46
N ASN A 185 17.69 21.35 7.77
CA ASN A 185 18.73 22.27 8.25
C ASN A 185 20.03 21.55 8.71
N ASN A 186 20.49 20.55 7.95
CA ASN A 186 21.63 19.68 8.26
C ASN A 186 21.51 18.84 9.55
N ILE A 187 20.32 18.75 10.16
CA ILE A 187 20.05 17.87 11.29
C ILE A 187 19.34 16.62 10.77
N GLN A 188 19.95 15.47 10.99
CA GLN A 188 19.37 14.16 10.68
C GLN A 188 18.65 13.61 11.91
N LEU A 189 17.37 13.26 11.77
CA LEU A 189 16.57 12.69 12.85
C LEU A 189 15.92 11.40 12.39
N SER A 190 16.08 10.32 13.18
CA SER A 190 15.33 9.07 12.98
C SER A 190 13.85 9.32 13.24
N ILE A 191 13.05 9.21 12.18
CA ILE A 191 11.59 9.31 12.22
C ILE A 191 11.03 8.16 13.07
N ASN A 192 11.64 6.98 12.99
CA ASN A 192 11.27 5.83 13.79
C ASN A 192 11.39 6.14 15.28
N SER A 193 12.54 6.66 15.70
CA SER A 193 12.79 7.05 17.10
C SER A 193 11.85 8.16 17.55
N LEU A 194 11.61 9.17 16.69
CA LEU A 194 10.67 10.25 16.98
C LEU A 194 9.24 9.74 17.18
N MET A 195 8.77 8.80 16.36
CA MET A 195 7.45 8.18 16.51
C MET A 195 7.29 7.55 17.90
N VAL A 196 8.34 6.92 18.44
CA VAL A 196 8.30 6.33 19.78
C VAL A 196 8.40 7.39 20.88
N GLN A 197 9.37 8.30 20.78
CA GLN A 197 9.63 9.33 21.81
C GLN A 197 8.45 10.29 21.98
N THR A 198 7.75 10.60 20.90
CA THR A 198 6.54 11.46 20.93
C THR A 198 5.26 10.68 21.26
N GLY A 199 5.37 9.38 21.53
CA GLY A 199 4.27 8.52 21.96
C GLY A 199 3.24 8.20 20.87
N ILE A 200 3.59 8.38 19.59
CA ILE A 200 2.77 8.00 18.43
C ILE A 200 2.76 6.48 18.29
N GLY A 201 3.94 5.87 18.35
CA GLY A 201 4.14 4.44 18.27
C GLY A 201 4.82 3.87 19.51
N SER A 202 5.10 2.58 19.47
CA SER A 202 5.96 1.89 20.41
C SER A 202 6.86 0.92 19.68
N TYR A 203 8.05 0.65 20.23
CA TYR A 203 8.89 -0.43 19.72
C TYR A 203 8.11 -1.74 19.78
N SER A 204 8.14 -2.47 18.68
CA SER A 204 7.45 -3.75 18.52
C SER A 204 8.05 -4.75 19.51
N LYS A 205 7.34 -4.99 20.62
CA LYS A 205 7.61 -6.12 21.51
C LYS A 205 7.15 -7.37 20.78
N LEU A 206 8.05 -8.12 20.14
CA LEU A 206 7.74 -9.45 19.64
C LEU A 206 7.51 -10.45 20.81
N VAL A 207 6.59 -10.19 21.74
CA VAL A 207 6.24 -11.08 22.87
C VAL A 207 4.76 -10.91 23.33
N GLN A 208 4.02 -11.99 23.09
CA GLN A 208 2.87 -12.60 23.81
C GLN A 208 1.49 -11.92 24.06
N ASN A 209 0.48 -12.68 23.60
CA ASN A 209 -0.92 -12.87 24.02
C ASN A 209 -1.92 -11.70 24.09
N PRO A 210 -3.05 -11.79 23.36
CA PRO A 210 -4.27 -11.08 23.70
C PRO A 210 -5.38 -12.04 24.15
N ASN A 211 -5.72 -12.00 25.44
CA ASN A 211 -7.03 -12.37 25.94
C ASN A 211 -8.06 -11.24 25.66
N HIS A 212 -9.26 -11.68 25.21
CA HIS A 212 -10.61 -11.07 25.16
C HIS A 212 -10.93 -9.82 24.30
N LYS A 213 -11.92 -9.91 23.39
CA LYS A 213 -13.39 -9.75 23.58
C LYS A 213 -14.16 -10.40 22.40
N ILE A 214 -15.45 -10.70 22.61
CA ILE A 214 -16.33 -11.57 21.80
C ILE A 214 -16.75 -10.89 20.49
N SER A 215 -16.35 -11.48 19.36
CA SER A 215 -16.88 -11.24 18.01
C SER A 215 -17.37 -12.59 17.45
N LYS A 216 -18.40 -12.58 16.58
CA LYS A 216 -18.88 -13.77 15.86
C LYS A 216 -17.82 -14.36 14.90
N TYR A 217 -16.72 -13.64 14.69
CA TYR A 217 -15.63 -14.04 13.83
C TYR A 217 -14.29 -14.06 14.60
N LYS A 218 -13.55 -15.16 14.47
CA LYS A 218 -12.19 -15.28 15.01
C LYS A 218 -11.18 -14.69 14.04
N ARG A 219 -10.43 -13.71 14.52
CA ARG A 219 -9.29 -13.11 13.82
C ARG A 219 -8.24 -14.18 13.50
N MET A 220 -7.77 -14.22 12.25
CA MET A 220 -6.75 -15.17 11.81
C MET A 220 -5.31 -14.63 11.89
N VAL A 221 -5.13 -13.32 12.03
CA VAL A 221 -3.82 -12.66 12.03
C VAL A 221 -3.42 -12.26 13.45
N LYS A 222 -2.14 -12.43 13.77
CA LYS A 222 -1.57 -12.15 15.09
C LYS A 222 -1.44 -10.65 15.39
N TYR A 223 -1.14 -9.82 14.37
CA TYR A 223 -0.83 -8.40 14.51
C TYR A 223 -1.78 -7.53 13.67
N MET A 224 -2.49 -6.59 14.31
CA MET A 224 -3.51 -5.75 13.66
C MET A 224 -2.91 -4.70 12.72
N ASN A 225 -1.72 -4.20 13.04
CA ASN A 225 -1.02 -3.20 12.22
C ASN A 225 -0.50 -3.78 10.89
N LEU A 226 -0.47 -5.11 10.72
CA LEU A 226 -0.13 -5.76 9.45
C LEU A 226 -1.35 -5.97 8.54
N ILE A 227 -2.55 -5.63 9.00
CA ILE A 227 -3.78 -5.62 8.21
C ILE A 227 -4.12 -4.18 7.79
N PRO A 228 -4.53 -3.93 6.54
CA PRO A 228 -4.56 -4.88 5.41
C PRO A 228 -3.17 -5.23 4.87
N THR A 229 -3.03 -6.29 4.09
CA THR A 229 -1.74 -6.54 3.41
C THR A 229 -1.58 -5.62 2.19
N PHE A 230 -0.34 -5.38 1.76
CA PHE A 230 -0.07 -4.66 0.51
C PHE A 230 -0.83 -5.28 -0.67
N ASN A 231 -0.81 -6.60 -0.83
CA ASN A 231 -1.55 -7.26 -1.90
C ASN A 231 -3.06 -6.97 -1.86
N ALA A 232 -3.67 -6.82 -0.68
CA ALA A 232 -5.08 -6.45 -0.59
C ALA A 232 -5.33 -4.99 -0.99
N LEU A 233 -4.43 -4.06 -0.60
CA LEU A 233 -4.47 -2.65 -0.98
C LEU A 233 -4.29 -2.49 -2.50
N GLU A 234 -3.26 -3.11 -3.06
CA GLU A 234 -2.92 -3.01 -4.49
C GLU A 234 -3.94 -3.71 -5.39
N LYS A 235 -4.71 -4.67 -4.86
CA LYS A 235 -5.84 -5.32 -5.58
C LYS A 235 -7.19 -4.64 -5.33
N GLY A 236 -7.25 -3.59 -4.52
CA GLY A 236 -8.49 -2.88 -4.22
C GLY A 236 -9.55 -3.74 -3.51
N ILE A 237 -9.13 -4.77 -2.76
CA ILE A 237 -10.03 -5.68 -2.04
C ILE A 237 -10.55 -5.04 -0.75
N VAL A 238 -9.82 -4.04 -0.25
CA VAL A 238 -10.05 -3.31 0.99
C VAL A 238 -9.98 -1.80 0.72
N PRO A 239 -10.43 -0.95 1.65
CA PRO A 239 -10.25 0.50 1.52
C PRO A 239 -8.77 0.85 1.29
N CYS A 240 -8.50 1.73 0.33
CA CYS A 240 -7.14 2.07 -0.12
C CYS A 240 -6.47 3.17 0.72
N SER A 241 -7.20 3.74 1.69
CA SER A 241 -6.68 4.72 2.65
C SER A 241 -7.44 4.63 3.98
N LEU A 242 -6.83 5.13 5.07
CA LEU A 242 -7.54 5.27 6.34
C LEU A 242 -8.74 6.23 6.25
N TRP A 243 -8.70 7.21 5.35
CA TRP A 243 -9.84 8.11 5.10
C TRP A 243 -11.03 7.35 4.50
N GLU A 244 -10.81 6.55 3.47
CA GLU A 244 -11.86 5.70 2.89
C GLU A 244 -12.37 4.69 3.92
N LYS A 245 -11.49 4.10 4.73
CA LYS A 245 -11.88 3.23 5.85
C LYS A 245 -12.78 3.96 6.84
N ASN A 246 -12.44 5.19 7.23
CA ASN A 246 -13.22 5.97 8.19
C ASN A 246 -14.58 6.41 7.62
N LEU A 247 -14.67 6.65 6.32
CA LEU A 247 -15.95 6.89 5.65
C LEU A 247 -16.88 5.67 5.74
N LEU A 248 -16.29 4.47 5.78
CA LEU A 248 -16.97 3.19 5.90
C LEU A 248 -17.07 2.68 7.35
N LYS A 249 -16.91 3.55 8.36
CA LYS A 249 -16.89 3.17 9.79
C LYS A 249 -18.15 2.45 10.28
N GLU A 250 -19.28 2.67 9.62
CA GLU A 250 -20.56 1.99 9.92
C GLU A 250 -20.54 0.52 9.46
N ILE A 251 -19.60 0.14 8.59
CA ILE A 251 -19.41 -1.23 8.15
C ILE A 251 -18.51 -1.95 9.17
N PRO A 252 -18.97 -3.07 9.76
CA PRO A 252 -18.17 -3.86 10.68
C PRO A 252 -16.78 -4.23 10.12
N LEU A 253 -15.76 -4.15 10.96
CA LEU A 253 -14.35 -4.34 10.56
C LEU A 253 -14.11 -5.73 9.96
N ASP A 254 -14.74 -6.75 10.53
CA ASP A 254 -14.75 -8.13 10.05
C ASP A 254 -15.41 -8.28 8.67
N LEU A 255 -16.34 -7.42 8.30
CA LEU A 255 -16.91 -7.39 6.95
C LEU A 255 -15.99 -6.66 5.96
N LEU A 256 -15.43 -5.50 6.35
CA LEU A 256 -14.46 -4.74 5.55
C LEU A 256 -13.18 -5.53 5.24
N TYR A 257 -12.75 -6.35 6.20
CA TYR A 257 -11.51 -7.12 6.15
C TYR A 257 -11.78 -8.62 6.18
N LYS A 258 -12.92 -9.07 5.62
CA LYS A 258 -13.42 -10.45 5.70
C LYS A 258 -12.40 -11.54 5.40
N GLN A 259 -11.43 -11.30 4.51
CA GLN A 259 -10.38 -12.29 4.22
C GLN A 259 -9.45 -12.59 5.41
N TYR A 260 -9.49 -11.78 6.47
CA TYR A 260 -8.66 -11.93 7.67
C TYR A 260 -9.43 -12.49 8.89
N TYR A 261 -10.71 -12.84 8.71
CA TYR A 261 -11.61 -13.30 9.77
C TYR A 261 -12.26 -14.64 9.37
N LYS A 262 -12.31 -15.60 10.30
CA LYS A 262 -13.05 -16.87 10.15
C LYS A 262 -14.37 -16.79 10.90
N TYR A 263 -15.47 -17.19 10.26
CA TYR A 263 -16.76 -17.36 10.94
C TYR A 263 -16.62 -18.42 12.04
N GLN A 264 -17.09 -18.10 13.25
CA GLN A 264 -17.27 -19.08 14.31
C GLN A 264 -18.75 -19.23 14.60
N ASP A 265 -19.25 -20.45 14.45
CA ASP A 265 -20.67 -20.70 14.68
C ASP A 265 -20.99 -20.56 16.18
N ALA A 266 -21.96 -19.72 16.52
CA ALA A 266 -22.24 -19.37 17.92
C ALA A 266 -22.62 -20.58 18.78
N LYS A 267 -23.06 -21.69 18.15
CA LYS A 267 -23.43 -22.94 18.83
C LYS A 267 -22.24 -23.74 19.39
N SER A 268 -21.05 -23.68 18.79
CA SER A 268 -19.91 -24.47 19.28
C SER A 268 -19.36 -23.91 20.59
N HIS A 269 -19.50 -22.60 20.83
CA HIS A 269 -18.91 -21.95 22.00
C HIS A 269 -19.76 -22.04 23.27
N ILE A 270 -21.09 -22.19 23.14
CA ILE A 270 -21.99 -22.44 24.30
C ILE A 270 -21.70 -23.81 24.91
N LEU A 271 -21.40 -24.82 24.07
CA LEU A 271 -21.04 -26.17 24.54
C LEU A 271 -19.69 -26.22 25.27
N ASP A 272 -18.75 -25.33 24.93
CA ASP A 272 -17.45 -25.25 25.61
C ASP A 272 -17.51 -24.46 26.93
N ILE A 273 -18.45 -23.52 27.07
CA ILE A 273 -18.70 -22.79 28.32
C ILE A 273 -19.44 -23.69 29.33
N LEU A 274 -20.31 -24.58 28.87
CA LEU A 274 -21.02 -25.54 29.72
C LEU A 274 -20.17 -26.75 30.17
N LYS A 275 -18.91 -26.83 29.73
CA LYS A 275 -17.94 -27.88 30.08
C LYS A 275 -16.83 -27.42 31.04
N LYS A 276 -16.95 -26.23 31.62
CA LYS A 276 -16.13 -25.74 32.75
C LYS A 276 -17.02 -25.52 33.95
#